data_AF-A0A7K6VLX0-F1
#
_entry.id   AF-A0A7K6VLX0-F1
#
_cell.length_a   1.000
_cell.length_b   1.000
_cell.length_c   1.000
_cell.angle_alpha   90.00
_cell.angle_beta   90.00
_cell.angle_gamma   90.00
#
_symmetry.space_group_name_H-M   'P 1'
#
loop_
_entity.id
_entity.type
_entity.pdbx_description
1 polymer ?
#
loop_
_entity_poly.entity_id
_entity_poly.type
_entity_poly.pdbx_seq_one_letter_code
_entity_poly.pdbx_strand_id
1 'polypeptide(L)'
;QSLEYDLERVTGQFQETRSRMRHLVRSNAEKFRQVWIVNEEEAKGLIREALDADRIIHIQQLGMPWEEPHLWFMDNVGPLGGRQEKKEAMEVATKLLEGGGSVNSLEFSSGKGSRVSLPILGISGWDFPGVAS
;
A
#
# COMPACT_ATOMS: atom_id res chain seq x y z
N GLN A 1 25.44 -27.69 30.16
CA GLN A 1 24.93 -27.44 28.80
C GLN A 1 25.58 -26.15 28.32
N SER A 2 26.18 -26.17 27.13
CA SER A 2 27.16 -25.17 26.70
C SER A 2 26.48 -23.96 26.07
N LEU A 3 26.94 -22.75 26.44
CA LEU A 3 26.55 -21.46 25.86
C LEU A 3 26.62 -21.44 24.32
N GLU A 4 27.54 -22.20 23.75
CA GLU A 4 27.74 -22.33 22.31
C GLU A 4 26.55 -22.99 21.60
N TYR A 5 25.92 -23.97 22.23
CA TYR A 5 24.71 -24.62 21.72
C TYR A 5 23.51 -23.66 21.70
N ASP A 6 23.38 -22.81 22.73
CA ASP A 6 22.33 -21.81 22.78
C ASP A 6 22.54 -20.69 21.74
N LEU A 7 23.80 -20.30 21.49
CA LEU A 7 24.16 -19.34 20.45
C LEU A 7 23.82 -19.86 19.05
N GLU A 8 24.18 -21.11 18.75
CA GLU A 8 23.87 -21.73 17.45
C GLU A 8 22.36 -21.82 17.24
N ARG A 9 21.61 -22.23 18.28
CA ARG A 9 20.14 -22.30 18.23
C ARG A 9 19.49 -20.94 17.94
N VAL A 10 19.88 -19.90 18.69
CA VAL A 10 19.32 -18.55 18.50
C VAL A 10 19.67 -18.00 17.12
N THR A 11 20.89 -18.25 16.64
CA THR A 11 21.33 -17.82 15.30
C THR A 11 20.52 -18.52 14.20
N GLY A 12 20.25 -19.82 14.34
CA GLY A 12 19.37 -20.57 13.44
C GLY A 12 17.95 -19.98 13.38
N GLN A 13 17.35 -19.69 14.53
CA GLN A 13 16.02 -19.09 14.62
C GLN A 13 15.96 -17.68 13.99
N PHE A 14 17.02 -16.89 14.17
CA PHE A 14 17.13 -15.56 13.56
C PHE A 14 17.16 -15.66 12.03
N GLN A 15 17.99 -16.55 11.47
CA GLN A 15 18.07 -16.71 10.01
C GLN A 15 16.76 -17.21 9.41
N GLU A 16 16.08 -18.13 10.10
CA GLU A 16 14.77 -18.62 9.69
C GLU A 16 13.71 -17.51 9.69
N THR A 17 13.68 -16.69 10.75
CA THR A 17 12.79 -15.52 10.85
C THR A 17 13.07 -14.51 9.74
N ARG A 18 14.34 -14.23 9.47
CA ARG A 18 14.78 -13.35 8.37
C ARG A 18 14.32 -13.89 7.01
N SER A 19 14.39 -15.21 6.81
CA SER A 19 13.89 -15.87 5.60
C SER A 19 12.39 -15.69 5.44
N ARG A 20 11.61 -15.96 6.48
CA ARG A 20 10.15 -15.75 6.49
C ARG A 20 9.79 -14.29 6.18
N MET A 21 10.52 -13.33 6.76
CA MET A 21 10.28 -11.90 6.52
C MET A 21 10.47 -11.54 5.04
N ARG A 22 11.54 -12.02 4.39
CA ARG A 22 11.75 -11.78 2.94
C ARG A 22 10.59 -12.33 2.10
N HIS A 23 10.10 -13.53 2.44
CA HIS A 23 8.95 -14.12 1.76
C HIS A 23 7.66 -13.33 1.98
N LEU A 24 7.40 -12.87 3.21
CA LEU A 24 6.24 -12.05 3.54
C LEU A 24 6.25 -10.72 2.80
N VAL A 25 7.39 -10.01 2.77
CA VAL A 25 7.51 -8.74 2.04
C VAL A 25 7.18 -8.93 0.56
N ARG A 26 7.74 -9.97 -0.07
CA ARG A 26 7.46 -10.29 -1.47
C ARG A 26 5.99 -10.65 -1.70
N SER A 27 5.43 -11.54 -0.88
CA SER A 27 4.03 -11.97 -1.01
C SER A 27 3.06 -10.83 -0.80
N ASN A 28 3.32 -9.98 0.19
CA ASN A 28 2.48 -8.83 0.50
C ASN A 28 2.51 -7.81 -0.63
N ALA A 29 3.68 -7.49 -1.18
CA ALA A 29 3.79 -6.56 -2.30
C ALA A 29 2.93 -7.00 -3.51
N GLU A 30 2.93 -8.30 -3.81
CA GLU A 30 2.10 -8.87 -4.88
C GLU A 30 0.60 -8.77 -4.55
N LYS A 31 0.19 -9.17 -3.34
CA LYS A 31 -1.22 -9.07 -2.90
C LYS A 31 -1.72 -7.62 -2.91
N PHE A 32 -0.91 -6.67 -2.44
CA PHE A 32 -1.26 -5.26 -2.48
C PHE A 32 -1.44 -4.76 -3.91
N ARG A 33 -0.58 -5.20 -4.85
CA ARG A 33 -0.71 -4.85 -6.27
C ARG A 33 -2.02 -5.37 -6.86
N GLN A 34 -2.41 -6.59 -6.51
CA GLN A 34 -3.66 -7.20 -7.01
C GLN A 34 -4.89 -6.44 -6.50
N VAL A 35 -4.95 -6.18 -5.18
CA VAL A 35 -6.06 -5.41 -4.58
C VAL A 35 -6.08 -3.98 -5.11
N TRP A 36 -4.92 -3.39 -5.39
CA TRP A 36 -4.85 -2.07 -6.00
C TRP A 36 -5.52 -2.03 -7.38
N ILE A 37 -5.16 -2.96 -8.28
CA ILE A 37 -5.74 -3.03 -9.63
C ILE A 37 -7.26 -3.25 -9.56
N VAL A 38 -7.65 -4.19 -8.68
CA VAL A 38 -8.93 -4.28 -7.99
C VAL A 38 -9.76 -2.98 -7.97
N ASN A 39 -9.37 -2.21 -6.97
CA ASN A 39 -10.00 -0.96 -6.56
C ASN A 39 -9.81 0.16 -7.57
N GLU A 40 -8.70 0.19 -8.31
CA GLU A 40 -8.45 1.19 -9.34
C GLU A 40 -9.45 1.08 -10.49
N GLU A 41 -9.74 -0.14 -10.95
CA GLU A 41 -10.75 -0.36 -11.99
C GLU A 41 -12.15 0.03 -11.51
N GLU A 42 -12.51 -0.35 -10.29
CA GLU A 42 -13.79 0.02 -9.67
C GLU A 42 -13.94 1.55 -9.54
N ALA A 43 -12.91 2.23 -9.03
CA ALA A 43 -12.90 3.68 -8.90
C ALA A 43 -13.02 4.39 -10.26
N LYS A 44 -12.36 3.88 -11.31
CA LYS A 44 -12.51 4.41 -12.67
C LYS A 44 -13.92 4.20 -13.23
N GLY A 45 -14.55 3.07 -12.91
CA GLY A 45 -15.96 2.83 -13.22
C GLY A 45 -16.86 3.91 -12.64
N LEU A 46 -16.71 4.19 -11.35
CA LEU A 46 -17.48 5.23 -10.66
C LEU A 46 -17.24 6.63 -11.22
N ILE A 47 -15.99 6.96 -11.58
CA ILE A 47 -15.67 8.25 -12.21
C ILE A 47 -16.39 8.38 -13.56
N ARG A 48 -16.41 7.33 -14.39
CA ARG A 48 -17.13 7.34 -15.67
C ARG A 48 -18.63 7.55 -15.48
N GLU A 49 -19.22 6.89 -14.49
CA GLU A 49 -20.64 7.08 -14.15
C GLU A 49 -20.94 8.51 -13.69
N ALA A 50 -20.08 9.08 -12.84
CA ALA A 50 -20.20 10.45 -12.39
C ALA A 50 -20.06 11.46 -13.54
N LEU A 51 -19.15 11.23 -14.49
CA LEU A 51 -18.98 12.08 -15.67
C LEU A 51 -20.18 12.00 -16.61
N ASP A 52 -20.79 10.83 -16.78
CA ASP A 52 -22.02 10.69 -17.57
C ASP A 52 -23.18 11.45 -16.93
N ALA A 53 -23.35 11.32 -15.61
CA ALA A 53 -24.34 12.09 -14.86
C ALA A 53 -24.10 13.61 -14.98
N ASP A 54 -22.84 14.05 -14.84
CA ASP A 54 -22.45 15.45 -14.99
C ASP A 54 -22.77 15.98 -16.40
N ARG A 55 -22.46 15.19 -17.44
CA ARG A 55 -22.80 15.49 -18.83
C ARG A 55 -24.31 15.65 -19.02
N ILE A 56 -25.11 14.74 -18.46
CA ILE A 56 -26.57 14.79 -18.54
C ILE A 56 -27.11 16.06 -17.88
N ILE A 57 -26.61 16.41 -16.69
CA ILE A 57 -27.04 17.61 -15.97
C ILE A 57 -26.69 18.88 -16.75
N HIS A 58 -25.47 18.97 -17.29
CA HIS A 58 -25.04 20.12 -18.09
C HIS A 58 -25.90 20.32 -19.33
N ILE A 59 -26.12 19.26 -20.10
CA ILE A 59 -26.84 19.36 -21.37
C ILE A 59 -28.35 19.53 -21.14
N GLN A 60 -28.94 18.74 -20.25
CA GLN A 60 -30.39 18.68 -20.10
C GLN A 60 -30.94 19.73 -19.13
N GLN A 61 -30.30 19.92 -17.98
CA GLN A 61 -30.82 20.80 -16.93
C GLN A 61 -30.32 22.24 -17.07
N LEU A 62 -29.06 22.40 -17.49
CA LEU A 62 -28.45 23.73 -17.62
C LEU A 62 -28.51 24.29 -19.05
N GLY A 63 -28.73 23.43 -20.05
CA GLY A 63 -28.72 23.84 -21.46
C GLY A 63 -27.37 24.36 -21.93
N MET A 64 -26.28 23.96 -21.25
CA MET A 64 -24.91 24.39 -21.55
C MET A 64 -24.11 23.23 -22.17
N PRO A 65 -23.14 23.51 -23.07
CA PRO A 65 -22.26 22.47 -23.58
C PRO A 65 -21.41 21.90 -22.44
N TRP A 66 -21.31 20.57 -22.38
CA TRP A 66 -20.43 19.88 -21.45
C TRP A 66 -19.03 19.72 -22.05
N GLU A 67 -18.01 20.13 -21.30
CA GLU A 67 -16.61 19.92 -21.65
C GLU A 67 -16.01 18.85 -20.72
N GLU A 68 -15.52 17.77 -21.32
CA GLU A 68 -14.94 16.66 -20.54
C GLU A 68 -13.64 17.12 -19.85
N PRO A 69 -13.51 16.92 -18.52
CA PRO A 69 -12.30 17.28 -17.81
C PRO A 69 -11.14 16.37 -18.21
N HIS A 70 -9.93 16.94 -18.33
CA HIS A 70 -8.74 16.16 -18.65
C HIS A 70 -8.23 15.37 -17.43
N LEU A 71 -8.56 14.09 -17.38
CA LEU A 71 -8.22 13.19 -16.27
C LEU A 71 -7.01 12.31 -16.59
N TRP A 72 -5.81 12.91 -16.63
CA TRP A 72 -4.53 12.25 -16.94
C TRP A 72 -4.23 10.98 -16.13
N PHE A 73 -4.87 10.83 -14.97
CA PHE A 73 -4.67 9.68 -14.09
C PHE A 73 -5.49 8.45 -14.50
N MET A 74 -6.51 8.59 -15.36
CA MET A 74 -7.40 7.50 -15.78
C MET A 74 -6.73 6.48 -16.72
N ASP A 75 -5.64 6.86 -17.39
CA ASP A 75 -4.92 5.99 -18.33
C ASP A 75 -3.87 5.08 -17.65
N ASN A 76 -3.63 5.26 -16.34
CA ASN A 76 -2.61 4.48 -15.63
C ASN A 76 -3.10 3.07 -15.26
N VAL A 77 -2.18 2.13 -15.06
CA VAL A 77 -2.50 0.85 -14.43
C VAL A 77 -1.47 0.60 -13.33
N GLY A 78 -1.93 0.69 -12.09
CA GLY A 78 -1.12 0.50 -10.89
C GLY A 78 -0.92 1.78 -10.07
N PRO A 79 -0.23 1.68 -8.92
CA PRO A 79 -0.13 2.77 -7.97
C PRO A 79 0.46 4.04 -8.57
N LEU A 80 -0.31 5.14 -8.50
CA LEU A 80 0.18 6.49 -8.79
C LEU A 80 1.39 6.77 -7.90
N GLY A 81 2.51 7.18 -8.49
CA GLY A 81 3.80 7.31 -7.78
C GLY A 81 4.67 6.07 -7.94
N GLY A 82 5.11 5.84 -9.18
CA GLY A 82 6.12 4.84 -9.49
C GLY A 82 7.51 5.33 -9.07
N ARG A 83 8.15 4.55 -8.19
CA ARG A 83 9.56 4.15 -8.26
C ARG A 83 10.59 4.82 -7.32
N GLN A 84 10.46 6.07 -6.86
CA GLN A 84 11.58 6.69 -6.10
C GLN A 84 11.45 6.54 -4.56
N GLU A 85 10.42 7.12 -3.94
CA GLU A 85 10.31 7.16 -2.47
C GLU A 85 10.13 5.77 -1.81
N LYS A 86 9.38 4.87 -2.46
CA LYS A 86 9.16 3.51 -1.94
C LYS A 86 10.38 2.61 -2.09
N LYS A 87 11.25 2.89 -3.07
CA LYS A 87 12.53 2.17 -3.18
C LYS A 87 13.43 2.52 -2.02
N GLU A 88 13.49 3.79 -1.63
CA GLU A 88 14.34 4.23 -0.51
C GLU A 88 13.92 3.57 0.81
N ALA A 89 12.63 3.58 1.14
CA ALA A 89 12.14 2.94 2.36
C ALA A 89 12.31 1.41 2.35
N MET A 90 12.02 0.76 1.21
CA MET A 90 12.21 -0.69 1.06
C MET A 90 13.69 -1.06 1.06
N GLU A 91 14.56 -0.27 0.43
CA GLU A 91 16.00 -0.48 0.37
C GLU A 91 16.66 -0.30 1.74
N VAL A 92 16.20 0.68 2.52
CA VAL A 92 16.60 0.84 3.93
C VAL A 92 16.16 -0.37 4.74
N ALA A 93 14.91 -0.83 4.58
CA ALA A 93 14.41 -2.01 5.28
C ALA A 93 15.17 -3.29 4.87
N THR A 94 15.49 -3.47 3.59
CA THR A 94 16.27 -4.63 3.12
C THR A 94 17.71 -4.56 3.61
N LYS A 95 18.36 -3.39 3.57
CA LYS A 95 19.71 -3.21 4.12
C LYS A 95 19.77 -3.47 5.62
N LEU A 96 18.76 -3.06 6.39
CA LEU A 96 18.65 -3.37 7.82
C LEU A 96 18.45 -4.87 8.08
N LEU A 97 17.68 -5.55 7.22
CA LEU A 97 17.52 -7.00 7.29
C LEU A 97 18.76 -7.75 6.81
N GLU A 98 19.58 -7.17 5.93
CA GLU A 98 20.78 -7.78 5.35
C GLU A 98 22.03 -7.59 6.22
N GLY A 99 22.20 -6.42 6.84
CA GLY A 99 23.42 -5.97 7.54
C GLY A 99 23.61 -6.44 8.99
N GLY A 100 23.00 -7.55 9.42
CA GLY A 100 23.10 -8.09 10.78
C GLY A 100 24.45 -8.77 11.09
N GLY A 101 25.54 -8.03 10.96
CA GLY A 101 26.92 -8.48 11.24
C GLY A 101 27.74 -7.40 11.94
N SER A 102 27.22 -6.81 13.02
CA SER A 102 28.01 -6.25 14.13
C SER A 102 27.04 -5.70 15.17
N VAL A 103 26.81 -6.46 16.24
CA VAL A 103 26.13 -5.95 17.42
C VAL A 103 27.11 -4.99 18.09
N ASN A 104 26.98 -3.68 17.84
CA ASN A 104 27.44 -2.63 18.75
C ASN A 104 26.82 -1.27 18.37
N SER A 105 26.20 -0.64 19.39
CA SER A 105 25.68 0.73 19.46
C SER A 105 24.60 1.15 18.45
N LEU A 106 23.35 1.05 18.88
CA LEU A 106 22.30 1.98 18.46
C LEU A 106 21.81 2.72 19.70
N GLU A 107 22.37 3.91 19.91
CA GLU A 107 21.76 4.90 20.80
C GLU A 107 20.40 5.31 20.21
N PHE A 108 19.37 5.15 21.02
CA PHE A 108 18.01 5.56 20.70
C PHE A 108 17.90 7.08 20.77
N SER A 109 18.05 7.76 19.63
CA SER A 109 17.69 9.17 19.54
C SER A 109 16.18 9.31 19.39
N SER A 110 15.57 9.87 20.44
CA SER A 110 14.16 10.25 20.52
C SER A 110 13.82 11.31 19.46
N GLY A 111 13.51 10.83 18.25
CA GLY A 111 12.88 11.63 17.20
C GLY A 111 11.38 11.68 17.45
N LYS A 112 10.86 12.86 17.81
CA LYS A 112 9.42 13.13 17.94
C LYS A 112 8.73 12.88 16.60
N GLY A 113 8.19 11.67 16.41
CA GLY A 113 7.31 11.35 15.31
C GLY A 113 5.93 11.93 15.59
N SER A 114 5.52 12.96 14.84
CA SER A 114 4.12 13.35 14.77
C SER A 114 3.30 12.11 14.39
N ARG A 115 2.31 11.77 15.23
CA ARG A 115 1.25 10.81 14.90
C ARG A 115 0.54 11.32 13.66
N VAL A 116 0.92 10.83 12.48
CA VAL A 116 -0.03 10.74 11.38
C VAL A 116 -1.09 9.75 11.82
N SER A 117 -2.24 10.28 12.22
CA SER A 117 -3.47 9.50 12.33
C SER A 117 -3.75 8.91 10.95
N LEU A 118 -3.34 7.66 10.75
CA LEU A 118 -3.87 6.83 9.70
C LEU A 118 -5.30 6.47 10.12
N PRO A 119 -6.35 6.89 9.39
CA PRO A 119 -7.71 6.43 9.66
C PRO A 119 -7.82 5.01 9.12
N ILE A 120 -7.18 4.05 9.79
CA ILE A 120 -7.36 2.64 9.51
C ILE A 120 -8.36 2.16 10.56
N LEU A 121 -9.58 1.86 10.06
CA LEU A 121 -10.77 1.36 10.75
C LEU A 121 -11.75 2.44 11.26
N GLY A 122 -12.25 3.23 10.32
CA GLY A 122 -13.59 3.82 10.39
C GLY A 122 -14.50 3.16 9.34
N ILE A 123 -14.73 1.85 9.45
CA ILE A 123 -15.75 1.18 8.63
C ILE A 123 -17.09 1.41 9.35
N SER A 124 -17.79 2.46 8.95
CA SER A 124 -19.23 2.61 9.20
C SER A 124 -19.87 3.03 7.88
N GLY A 125 -20.52 2.08 7.21
CA GLY A 125 -21.28 2.31 5.98
C GLY A 125 -20.64 1.73 4.73
N TRP A 126 -20.62 0.40 4.61
CA TRP A 126 -20.67 -0.27 3.31
C TRP A 126 -21.99 -1.04 3.28
N ASP A 127 -23.07 -0.37 2.87
CA ASP A 127 -24.28 -1.08 2.45
C ASP A 127 -24.01 -1.60 1.03
N PHE A 128 -23.69 -2.89 0.92
CA PHE A 128 -23.71 -3.61 -0.35
C PHE A 128 -25.16 -3.71 -0.84
N PRO A 129 -25.53 -3.22 -2.03
CA PRO A 129 -26.82 -3.53 -2.62
C PRO A 129 -26.79 -4.98 -3.16
N GLY A 130 -27.51 -5.86 -2.47
CA GLY A 130 -28.27 -6.98 -3.02
C GLY A 130 -27.63 -7.88 -4.07
N VAL A 131 -27.06 -9.00 -3.62
CA VAL A 131 -27.31 -10.29 -4.29
C VAL A 131 -28.64 -10.81 -3.76
N ALA A 132 -29.65 -10.82 -4.62
CA ALA A 132 -30.86 -11.62 -4.44
C ALA A 132 -31.10 -12.36 -5.76
N SER A 133 -31.11 -13.70 -5.68
CA SER A 133 -31.60 -14.62 -6.71
C SER A 133 -33.06 -14.39 -7.05
#